data_AF-A0A7W9TX65-F1
#
_entry.id   AF-A0A7W9TX65-F1
#
_cell.length_a   1.000
_cell.length_b   1.000
_cell.length_c   1.000
_cell.angle_alpha   90.00
_cell.angle_beta   90.00
_cell.angle_gamma   90.00
#
_symmetry.space_group_name_H-M   'P 1'
#
loop_
_entity.id
_entity.type
_entity.pdbx_description
1 polymer ?
#
loop_
_entity_poly.entity_id
_entity_poly.type
_entity_poly.pdbx_seq_one_letter_code
_entity_poly.pdbx_strand_id
1 'polypeptide(L)'
;MNRLAKLWLLFRGWHHFLQRAVIAFALYLMWLASAWIYSEGFHGAAELLGTVSSFGCFFAVGGWYILRGAFFILVCWLRAS
;
A
#
# COMPACT_ATOMS: atom_id res chain seq x y z
N MET A 1 23.91 6.11 17.34
CA MET A 1 22.66 5.54 16.76
C MET A 1 22.45 6.13 15.36
N ASN A 2 22.31 5.28 14.34
CA ASN A 2 22.10 5.72 12.96
C ASN A 2 20.88 6.64 12.84
N ARG A 3 20.98 7.71 12.03
CA ARG A 3 19.88 8.68 11.83
C ARG A 3 18.58 8.01 11.38
N LEU A 4 18.69 6.93 10.60
CA LEU A 4 17.57 6.06 10.20
C LEU A 4 16.84 5.42 11.37
N ALA A 5 17.56 4.93 12.38
CA ALA A 5 16.95 4.32 13.57
C ALA A 5 16.18 5.35 14.41
N LYS A 6 16.66 6.61 14.46
CA LYS A 6 15.99 7.70 15.18
C LYS A 6 14.70 8.12 14.47
N LEU A 7 14.71 8.19 13.13
CA LEU A 7 13.52 8.46 12.32
C LEU A 7 12.49 7.33 12.44
N TRP A 8 12.94 6.08 12.47
CA TRP A 8 12.05 4.92 12.65
C TRP A 8 11.34 4.92 14.01
N LEU A 9 12.05 5.29 15.08
CA LEU A 9 11.45 5.42 16.41
C LEU A 9 10.41 6.54 16.48
N LEU A 10 10.71 7.69 15.86
CA LEU A 10 9.75 8.80 15.72
C LEU A 10 8.51 8.38 14.93
N PHE A 11 8.71 7.68 13.80
CA PHE A 11 7.63 7.17 12.97
C PHE A 11 6.73 6.19 13.71
N ARG A 12 7.30 5.28 14.51
CA ARG A 12 6.51 4.35 15.36
C ARG A 12 5.66 5.05 16.41
N GLY A 13 6.05 6.24 16.85
CA GLY A 13 5.28 7.05 17.79
C GLY A 13 4.09 7.80 17.16
N TRP A 14 3.97 7.80 15.83
CA TRP A 14 2.88 8.50 15.14
C TRP A 14 1.55 7.75 15.24
N HIS A 15 0.46 8.49 15.14
CA HIS A 15 -0.88 7.91 15.08
C HIS A 15 -0.99 6.94 13.89
N HIS A 16 -1.68 5.81 14.07
CA HIS A 16 -1.75 4.75 13.06
C HIS A 16 -2.28 5.23 11.69
N PHE A 17 -3.19 6.20 11.68
CA PHE A 17 -3.65 6.84 10.44
C PHE A 17 -2.55 7.60 9.72
N LEU A 18 -1.70 8.34 10.46
CA LEU A 18 -0.60 9.10 9.90
C LEU A 18 0.47 8.17 9.32
N GLN A 19 0.79 7.09 10.02
CA GLN A 19 1.72 6.06 9.54
C GLN A 19 1.23 5.45 8.21
N ARG A 20 -0.06 5.09 8.15
CA ARG A 20 -0.67 4.54 6.94
C ARG A 20 -0.68 5.52 5.78
N ALA A 21 -1.02 6.78 6.03
CA ALA A 21 -1.01 7.84 5.02
C ALA A 21 0.40 8.04 4.41
N VAL A 22 1.44 8.04 5.26
CA VAL A 22 2.83 8.17 4.79
C VAL A 22 3.26 6.96 3.97
N ILE A 23 2.88 5.75 4.37
CA ILE A 23 3.18 4.52 3.61
C ILE A 23 2.44 4.55 2.26
N ALA A 24 1.16 4.93 2.24
CA ALA A 24 0.39 5.07 1.01
C ALA A 24 1.02 6.11 0.08
N PHE A 25 1.47 7.25 0.63
CA PHE A 25 2.16 8.28 -0.12
C PHE A 25 3.49 7.79 -0.71
N ALA A 26 4.30 7.08 0.06
CA ALA A 26 5.55 6.50 -0.42
C ALA A 26 5.31 5.47 -1.54
N LEU A 27 4.28 4.64 -1.40
CA LEU A 27 3.90 3.66 -2.42
C LEU A 27 3.35 4.32 -3.68
N TYR A 28 2.61 5.41 -3.56
CA TYR A 28 2.17 6.21 -4.69
C TYR A 28 3.34 6.83 -5.45
N LEU A 29 4.34 7.37 -4.75
CA LEU A 29 5.58 7.84 -5.37
C LEU A 29 6.34 6.70 -6.06
N MET A 30 6.38 5.51 -5.46
CA MET A 30 7.00 4.33 -6.06
C MET A 30 6.25 3.89 -7.33
N TRP A 31 4.92 4.01 -7.34
CA TRP A 31 4.10 3.77 -8.52
C TRP A 31 4.42 4.78 -9.63
N LEU A 32 4.52 6.07 -9.33
CA LEU A 32 4.96 7.09 -10.30
C LEU A 32 6.37 6.82 -10.84
N ALA A 33 7.30 6.39 -9.99
CA ALA A 33 8.64 6.00 -10.42
C ALA A 33 8.62 4.79 -11.36
N SER A 34 7.69 3.85 -11.19
CA SER A 34 7.53 2.72 -12.10
C SER A 34 7.16 3.16 -13.52
N ALA A 35 6.30 4.19 -13.66
CA ALA A 35 5.96 4.77 -14.96
C ALA A 35 7.17 5.40 -15.66
N TRP A 36 8.06 6.03 -14.89
CA TRP A 36 9.30 6.56 -15.43
C TRP A 36 10.24 5.43 -15.88
N ILE A 37 10.47 4.41 -15.04
CA ILE A 37 11.29 3.23 -15.37
C ILE A 37 10.78 2.49 -16.61
N TYR A 38 9.45 2.48 -16.80
CA TYR A 38 8.83 1.92 -18.01
C TYR A 38 9.27 2.67 -19.27
N SER A 39 9.33 4.01 -19.21
CA SER A 39 9.79 4.84 -20.31
C SER A 39 11.28 4.68 -20.65
N GLU A 40 12.13 4.34 -19.67
CA GLU A 40 13.53 3.96 -19.91
C GLU A 40 13.70 2.57 -20.55
N GLY A 41 12.61 1.82 -20.76
CA GLY A 41 12.64 0.52 -21.43
C GLY A 41 12.70 -0.70 -20.50
N PHE A 42 12.72 -0.51 -19.18
CA PHE A 42 12.75 -1.60 -18.19
C PHE A 42 11.33 -2.10 -17.85
N HIS A 43 10.64 -2.65 -18.85
CA HIS A 43 9.23 -3.00 -18.78
C HIS A 43 8.91 -4.00 -17.64
N GLY A 44 9.67 -5.10 -17.52
CA GLY A 44 9.40 -6.11 -16.49
C GLY A 44 9.63 -5.61 -15.05
N ALA A 45 10.62 -4.75 -14.83
CA ALA A 45 10.86 -4.15 -13.51
C ALA A 45 9.77 -3.12 -13.16
N ALA A 46 9.35 -2.32 -14.14
CA ALA A 46 8.28 -1.35 -13.99
C ALA A 46 6.94 -2.03 -13.66
N GLU A 47 6.59 -3.11 -14.36
CA GLU A 47 5.36 -3.87 -14.10
C GLU A 47 5.33 -4.46 -12.68
N LEU A 48 6.44 -5.04 -12.23
CA LEU A 48 6.57 -5.56 -10.87
C LEU A 48 6.44 -4.45 -9.82
N LEU A 49 7.18 -3.34 -9.98
CA LEU A 49 7.14 -2.20 -9.07
C LEU A 49 5.76 -1.55 -9.04
N GLY A 50 5.12 -1.39 -10.19
CA GLY A 50 3.76 -0.85 -10.33
C GLY A 50 2.73 -1.75 -9.65
N THR A 51 2.86 -3.07 -9.80
CA THR A 51 1.96 -4.05 -9.17
C THR A 51 2.12 -4.03 -7.65
N VAL A 52 3.35 -4.17 -7.15
CA VAL A 52 3.64 -4.20 -5.70
C VAL A 52 3.24 -2.89 -5.03
N SER A 53 3.51 -1.74 -5.67
CA SER A 53 3.11 -0.43 -5.15
C SER A 53 1.58 -0.27 -5.10
N SER A 54 0.87 -0.72 -6.14
CA SER A 54 -0.60 -0.66 -6.19
C SER A 54 -1.24 -1.53 -5.10
N PHE A 55 -0.80 -2.78 -4.97
CA PHE A 55 -1.27 -3.68 -3.91
C PHE A 55 -0.95 -3.11 -2.52
N GLY A 56 0.29 -2.67 -2.31
CA GLY A 56 0.69 -2.06 -1.04
C GLY A 56 -0.16 -0.84 -0.70
N CYS A 57 -0.43 0.02 -1.68
CA CYS A 57 -1.22 1.24 -1.48
C CYS A 57 -2.67 0.90 -1.08
N PHE A 58 -3.28 -0.08 -1.78
CA PHE A 58 -4.61 -0.58 -1.42
C PHE A 58 -4.68 -1.04 0.04
N PHE A 59 -3.71 -1.83 0.50
CA PHE A 59 -3.67 -2.27 1.90
C PHE A 59 -3.34 -1.13 2.88
N ALA A 60 -2.47 -0.19 2.51
CA ALA A 60 -2.09 0.94 3.34
C ALA A 60 -3.28 1.89 3.60
N VAL A 61 -4.12 2.12 2.59
CA VAL A 61 -5.34 2.97 2.70
C VAL A 61 -6.46 2.27 3.48
N GLY A 62 -6.37 0.96 3.70
CA GLY A 62 -7.35 0.20 4.46
C GLY A 62 -8.22 -0.73 3.62
N GLY A 63 -7.78 -1.13 2.43
CA GLY A 63 -8.47 -2.11 1.58
C GLY A 63 -8.78 -3.43 2.28
N TRP A 64 -8.04 -3.80 3.33
CA TRP A 64 -8.37 -4.94 4.19
C TRP A 64 -9.76 -4.83 4.86
N TYR A 65 -10.18 -3.63 5.28
CA TYR A 65 -11.50 -3.43 5.87
C TYR A 65 -12.59 -3.58 4.81
N ILE A 66 -12.32 -3.11 3.59
CA ILE A 66 -13.22 -3.27 2.44
C ILE A 66 -13.40 -4.76 2.12
N LEU A 67 -12.29 -5.51 2.04
CA LEU A 67 -12.31 -6.97 1.83
C LEU A 67 -13.08 -7.71 2.93
N ARG A 68 -12.89 -7.34 4.19
CA ARG A 68 -13.66 -7.91 5.31
C ARG A 68 -15.16 -7.62 5.19
N GLY A 69 -15.52 -6.40 4.82
CA GLY A 69 -16.93 -6.02 4.59
C GLY A 69 -17.55 -6.80 3.44
N ALA A 70 -16.85 -6.90 2.30
CA ALA A 70 -17.29 -7.66 1.14
C ALA A 70 -17.45 -9.16 1.47
N PHE A 71 -16.51 -9.74 2.23
CA PHE A 71 -16.60 -11.13 2.67
C PHE A 71 -17.80 -11.36 3.60
N PHE A 72 -18.04 -10.45 4.53
CA PHE A 72 -19.21 -10.54 5.42
C PHE A 72 -20.53 -10.52 4.65
N ILE A 73 -20.67 -9.61 3.68
CA ILE A 73 -21.84 -9.52 2.81
C ILE A 73 -22.01 -10.81 2.00
N LEU A 74 -20.92 -11.36 1.45
CA LEU A 74 -20.94 -12.60 0.68
C LEU A 74 -21.39 -13.80 1.54
N VAL A 75 -20.90 -13.91 2.78
CA VAL A 75 -21.35 -14.95 3.71
C VAL A 75 -22.84 -14.78 4.07
N CYS A 76 -23.30 -13.55 4.31
CA CYS A 76 -24.72 -13.29 4.54
C CYS A 76 -25.59 -13.69 3.34
N TRP A 77 -25.13 -13.39 2.13
CA TRP A 77 -25.83 -13.73 0.89
C TRP A 77 -25.90 -15.25 0.68
N LEU A 78 -24.78 -15.96 0.86
CA LEU A 78 -24.72 -17.43 0.78
C LEU A 78 -25.57 -18.13 1.84
N ARG A 79 -25.81 -17.49 2.99
CA ARG A 79 -26.68 -18.03 4.05
C ARG A 79 -28.17 -17.78 3.80
N ALA A 80 -28.49 -16.76 3.00
CA ALA A 80 -29.86 -16.39 2.66
C ALA A 80 -30.39 -17.10 1.39
N SER A 81 -29.49 -17.66 0.57
CA SER A 81 -29.81 -18.53 -0.56
C SER A 81 -29.94 -19.99 -0.13
#